data_AF-A0A939C7E6-F1
#
_entry.id   AF-A0A939C7E6-F1
#
_cell.length_a   1.000
_cell.length_b   1.000
_cell.length_c   1.000
_cell.angle_alpha   90.00
_cell.angle_beta   90.00
_cell.angle_gamma   90.00
#
_symmetry.space_group_name_H-M   'P 1'
#
loop_
_entity.id
_entity.type
_entity.pdbx_description
1 polymer ?
#
loop_
_entity_poly.entity_id
_entity_poly.type
_entity_poly.pdbx_seq_one_letter_code
_entity_poly.pdbx_strand_id
1 'polypeptide(L)'
;MSQRNIQKTILHIFSRIKDQPIELVLFLCASFSIVILFLMLFFVASEGALAFSKFGLDLVIGQVWDTNAGLYGAFPLIFSSVMVSTGALAIAIPLGL
;
A
#
# COMPACT_ATOMS: atom_id res chain seq x y z
N MET A 1 -17.84 28.79 -36.83
CA MET A 1 -17.73 27.44 -37.45
C MET A 1 -17.04 26.39 -36.55
N SER A 2 -16.29 26.76 -35.50
CA SER A 2 -15.52 25.83 -34.64
C SER A 2 -16.34 24.99 -33.63
N GLN A 3 -17.46 25.51 -33.13
CA GLN A 3 -18.24 24.87 -32.03
C GLN A 3 -18.94 23.54 -32.40
N ARG A 4 -19.17 23.28 -33.70
CA ARG A 4 -19.90 22.08 -34.17
C ARG A 4 -19.05 20.80 -34.18
N ASN A 5 -17.72 20.93 -34.21
CA ASN A 5 -16.81 19.78 -34.21
C ASN A 5 -16.60 19.22 -32.79
N ILE A 6 -16.54 20.08 -31.78
CA ILE A 6 -16.36 19.69 -30.37
C ILE A 6 -17.56 18.85 -29.90
N GLN A 7 -18.79 19.27 -30.24
CA GLN A 7 -20.01 18.52 -29.96
C GLN A 7 -20.00 17.11 -30.59
N LYS A 8 -19.51 16.98 -31.82
CA LYS A 8 -19.40 15.68 -32.50
C LYS A 8 -18.35 14.77 -31.86
N THR A 9 -17.21 15.32 -31.46
CA THR A 9 -16.15 14.56 -30.76
C THR A 9 -16.64 14.05 -29.39
N ILE A 10 -17.35 14.88 -28.62
CA ILE A 10 -17.90 14.50 -27.31
C ILE A 10 -18.97 13.40 -27.47
N LEU A 11 -19.86 13.51 -28.46
CA LEU A 11 -20.86 12.48 -28.75
C LEU A 11 -20.24 11.14 -29.14
N HIS A 12 -19.15 11.16 -29.92
CA HIS A 12 -18.47 9.95 -30.37
C HIS A 12 -17.70 9.25 -29.22
N ILE A 13 -17.14 10.03 -28.28
CA ILE A 13 -16.53 9.49 -27.06
C ILE A 13 -17.58 8.81 -26.17
N PHE A 14 -18.76 9.42 -26.02
CA PHE A 14 -19.83 8.86 -25.18
C PHE A 14 -20.39 7.55 -25.73
N SER A 15 -20.48 7.38 -27.06
CA SER A 15 -20.92 6.10 -27.63
C SER A 15 -19.91 4.98 -27.38
N ARG A 16 -18.61 5.26 -27.52
CA ARG A 16 -17.54 4.26 -27.27
C ARG A 16 -17.49 3.80 -25.81
N ILE A 17 -17.79 4.68 -24.85
CA ILE A 17 -17.88 4.33 -23.42
C ILE A 17 -19.00 3.31 -23.16
N LYS A 18 -20.11 3.39 -23.92
CA LYS A 18 -21.24 2.46 -23.79
C LYS A 18 -20.93 1.07 -24.36
N ASP A 19 -20.07 0.98 -25.36
CA ASP A 19 -19.80 -0.27 -26.07
C ASP A 19 -18.75 -1.16 -25.35
N GLN A 20 -17.85 -0.58 -24.53
CA GLN A 20 -16.81 -1.31 -23.80
C GLN A 20 -16.63 -0.83 -22.34
N PRO A 21 -17.65 -1.01 -21.48
CA PRO A 21 -17.60 -0.54 -20.09
C PRO A 21 -16.53 -1.24 -19.25
N ILE A 22 -16.19 -2.50 -19.59
CA ILE A 22 -15.19 -3.29 -18.87
C ILE A 22 -13.80 -2.66 -18.99
N GLU A 23 -13.41 -2.19 -20.18
CA GLU A 23 -12.06 -1.66 -20.44
C GLU A 23 -11.85 -0.34 -19.71
N LEU A 24 -12.86 0.53 -19.70
CA LEU A 24 -12.83 1.78 -18.94
C LEU A 24 -12.74 1.53 -17.43
N VAL A 25 -13.52 0.58 -16.90
CA VAL A 25 -13.51 0.24 -15.47
C VAL A 25 -12.17 -0.39 -15.08
N LEU A 26 -11.61 -1.28 -15.89
CA LEU A 26 -10.29 -1.87 -15.65
C LEU A 26 -9.18 -0.81 -15.69
N PHE A 27 -9.22 0.11 -16.65
CA PHE A 27 -8.26 1.22 -16.75
C PHE A 27 -8.35 2.16 -15.54
N LEU A 28 -9.56 2.54 -15.14
CA LEU A 28 -9.80 3.37 -13.94
C LEU A 28 -9.35 2.64 -12.67
N CYS A 29 -9.66 1.34 -12.54
CA CYS A 29 -9.25 0.52 -11.41
C CYS A 29 -7.72 0.43 -11.30
N ALA A 30 -7.03 0.17 -12.41
CA ALA A 30 -5.57 0.11 -12.44
C ALA A 30 -4.94 1.46 -12.08
N SER A 31 -5.44 2.55 -12.68
CA SER A 31 -4.98 3.91 -12.37
C SER A 31 -5.21 4.26 -10.90
N PHE A 32 -6.39 3.95 -10.37
CA PHE A 32 -6.74 4.23 -8.97
C PHE A 32 -5.90 3.41 -7.99
N SER A 33 -5.62 2.14 -8.30
CA SER A 33 -4.73 1.28 -7.50
C SER A 33 -3.33 1.90 -7.37
N ILE A 34 -2.76 2.39 -8.48
CA ILE A 34 -1.44 3.05 -8.49
C ILE A 34 -1.47 4.34 -7.67
N VAL A 35 -2.52 5.15 -7.80
CA VAL A 35 -2.70 6.38 -7.03
C VAL A 35 -2.78 6.09 -5.53
N ILE A 36 -3.56 5.10 -5.11
CA ILE A 36 -3.65 4.70 -3.71
C ILE A 36 -2.31 4.22 -3.19
N LEU A 37 -1.60 3.38 -3.94
CA LEU A 37 -0.30 2.87 -3.54
C LEU A 37 0.71 4.02 -3.35
N PHE A 38 0.68 5.02 -4.24
CA PHE A 38 1.49 6.21 -4.10
C PHE A 38 1.13 7.04 -2.86
N LEU A 39 -0.17 7.22 -2.58
CA LEU A 39 -0.64 7.91 -1.37
C LEU A 39 -0.23 7.16 -0.10
N MET A 40 -0.35 5.83 -0.08
CA MET A 40 0.09 5.01 1.05
C MET A 40 1.59 5.14 1.28
N LEU A 41 2.39 5.09 0.21
CA LEU A 41 3.83 5.27 0.31
C LEU A 41 4.18 6.65 0.88
N PHE A 42 3.52 7.71 0.38
CA PHE A 42 3.72 9.07 0.87
C PHE A 42 3.34 9.24 2.35
N PHE A 43 2.20 8.65 2.76
CA PHE A 43 1.74 8.67 4.14
C PHE A 43 2.73 7.94 5.05
N VAL A 44 3.10 6.71 4.70
CA VAL A 44 4.08 5.92 5.45
C VAL A 44 5.44 6.61 5.50
N ALA A 45 5.88 7.24 4.41
CA ALA A 45 7.14 7.98 4.39
C ALA A 45 7.10 9.22 5.31
N SER A 46 5.97 9.93 5.35
CA SER A 46 5.80 11.11 6.20
C SER A 46 5.74 10.76 7.69
N GLU A 47 4.92 9.78 8.05
CA GLU A 47 4.81 9.27 9.42
C GLU A 47 6.10 8.57 9.86
N GLY A 48 6.71 7.79 8.95
CA GLY A 48 7.98 7.12 9.16
C GLY A 48 9.13 8.10 9.37
N ALA A 49 9.25 9.14 8.53
CA ALA A 49 10.27 10.18 8.69
C ALA A 49 10.12 10.94 10.02
N LEU A 50 8.89 11.25 10.45
CA LEU A 50 8.63 11.86 11.74
C LEU A 50 9.04 10.94 12.91
N ALA A 51 8.74 9.64 12.80
CA ALA A 51 9.15 8.65 13.78
C ALA A 51 10.68 8.52 13.86
N PHE A 52 11.37 8.43 12.72
CA PHE A 52 12.83 8.40 12.66
C PHE A 52 13.45 9.69 13.22
N SER A 53 12.81 10.85 13.00
CA SER A 53 13.29 12.10 13.60
C SER A 53 13.12 12.16 15.12
N LYS A 54 12.10 11.48 15.68
CA LYS A 54 11.84 11.49 17.13
C LYS A 54 12.65 10.46 17.91
N PHE A 55 12.87 9.27 17.34
CA PHE A 55 13.45 8.13 18.05
C PHE A 55 14.77 7.63 17.43
N GLY A 56 15.13 8.06 16.21
CA GLY A 56 16.43 7.77 15.60
C GLY A 56 16.69 6.30 15.28
N LEU A 57 17.97 5.90 15.33
CA LEU A 57 18.42 4.51 15.09
C LEU A 57 17.96 3.51 16.16
N ASP A 58 17.49 4.02 17.30
CA ASP A 58 16.93 3.18 18.38
C ASP A 58 15.61 2.51 17.95
N LEU A 59 14.92 3.05 16.93
CA LEU A 59 13.81 2.37 16.26
C LEU A 59 14.20 1.05 15.63
N VAL A 60 15.44 0.91 15.15
CA VAL A 60 15.90 -0.28 14.42
C VAL A 60 16.67 -1.23 15.34
N ILE A 61 17.50 -0.67 16.23
CA ILE A 61 18.43 -1.44 17.08
C ILE A 61 17.88 -1.64 18.51
N GLY A 62 16.86 -0.88 18.90
CA GLY A 62 16.24 -0.98 20.22
C GLY A 62 15.72 -2.39 20.49
N GLN A 63 16.14 -2.95 21.63
CA GLN A 63 15.78 -4.31 22.02
C GLN A 63 14.42 -4.41 22.71
N VAL A 64 13.89 -3.29 23.20
CA VAL A 64 12.66 -3.23 23.98
C VAL A 64 11.64 -2.35 23.24
N TRP A 65 10.42 -2.89 23.11
CA TRP A 65 9.26 -2.13 22.66
C TRP A 65 8.37 -1.82 23.86
N ASP A 66 8.47 -0.60 24.38
CA ASP A 66 7.67 -0.08 25.48
C ASP A 66 7.08 1.30 25.12
N THR A 67 5.80 1.27 24.73
CA THR A 67 5.01 2.44 24.36
C THR A 67 4.78 3.42 25.52
N ASN A 68 4.82 2.96 26.77
CA ASN A 68 4.60 3.80 27.95
C ASN A 68 5.88 4.55 28.35
N ALA A 69 7.04 3.91 28.17
CA ALA A 69 8.35 4.52 28.40
C ALA A 69 8.89 5.32 27.20
N GLY A 70 8.19 5.29 26.05
CA GLY A 70 8.62 5.97 24.82
C GLY A 70 9.79 5.28 24.10
N LEU A 71 10.03 3.99 24.40
CA LEU A 71 11.07 3.18 23.80
C LEU A 71 10.47 2.31 22.70
N TYR A 72 10.83 2.57 21.45
CA TYR A 72 10.31 1.83 20.31
C TYR A 72 11.48 1.13 19.65
N GLY A 73 11.56 -0.20 19.75
CA GLY A 73 12.63 -1.00 19.17
C GLY A 73 12.12 -2.07 18.21
N ALA A 74 12.60 -2.12 16.97
CA ALA A 74 12.14 -3.06 15.95
C ALA A 74 12.70 -4.49 16.10
N PHE A 75 13.67 -4.71 16.97
CA PHE A 75 14.27 -6.04 17.20
C PHE A 75 13.24 -7.12 17.60
N PRO A 76 12.35 -6.90 18.61
CA PRO A 76 11.30 -7.87 18.94
C PRO A 76 10.30 -8.10 17.79
N LEU A 77 10.06 -7.10 16.94
CA LEU A 77 9.16 -7.24 15.78
C LEU A 77 9.76 -8.18 14.72
N ILE A 78 11.05 -8.01 14.41
CA ILE A 78 11.76 -8.88 13.47
C ILE A 78 11.82 -10.30 14.01
N PHE A 79 12.18 -10.46 15.29
CA PHE A 79 12.25 -11.77 15.94
C PHE A 79 10.89 -12.48 15.93
N SER A 80 9.80 -11.76 16.20
CA SER A 80 8.45 -12.30 16.15
C SER A 80 8.07 -12.80 14.76
N SER A 81 8.37 -12.06 13.70
CA SER A 81 8.02 -12.46 12.32
C SER A 81 8.72 -13.76 11.90
N VAL A 82 10.00 -13.89 12.23
CA VAL A 82 10.78 -15.11 11.97
C VAL A 82 10.22 -16.28 12.79
N MET A 83 9.99 -16.06 14.09
CA MET A 83 9.50 -17.11 14.99
C MET A 83 8.10 -17.61 14.58
N VAL A 84 7.19 -16.72 14.19
CA VAL A 84 5.85 -17.08 13.70
C VAL A 84 5.94 -17.81 12.37
N SER A 85 6.75 -17.35 11.42
CA SER A 85 6.89 -17.99 10.11
C SER A 85 7.45 -19.42 10.24
N THR A 86 8.52 -19.59 11.02
CA THR A 86 9.11 -20.91 11.29
C THR A 86 8.16 -21.80 12.09
N GLY A 87 7.48 -21.26 13.10
CA GLY A 87 6.49 -22.00 13.90
C GLY A 87 5.29 -22.46 13.07
N ALA A 88 4.76 -21.59 12.21
CA ALA A 88 3.67 -21.94 11.31
C ALA A 88 4.08 -23.05 10.34
N LEU A 89 5.30 -22.97 9.78
CA LEU A 89 5.82 -23.99 8.87
C LEU A 89 6.01 -25.34 9.58
N ALA A 90 6.53 -25.32 10.81
CA ALA A 90 6.76 -26.52 11.62
C ALA A 90 5.45 -27.25 11.97
N ILE A 91 4.34 -26.53 12.11
CA ILE A 91 3.01 -27.13 12.34
C ILE A 91 2.34 -27.54 11.02
N ALA A 92 2.46 -26.73 9.97
CA ALA A 92 1.81 -26.98 8.69
C ALA A 92 2.36 -28.21 7.96
N ILE A 93 3.68 -28.45 8.01
CA ILE A 93 4.32 -29.59 7.33
C ILE A 93 3.77 -30.95 7.82
N PRO A 94 3.75 -31.27 9.14
CA PRO A 94 3.24 -32.55 9.62
C PRO A 94 1.72 -32.70 9.54
N LEU A 95 0.96 -31.61 9.51
CA LEU A 95 -0.51 -31.67 9.33
C LEU A 95 -0.93 -31.73 7.85
N GLY A 96 -0.06 -31.29 6.94
CA GLY A 96 -0.32 -31.26 5.50
C GLY A 96 0.14 -32.50 4.74
N LEU A 97 1.02 -33.31 5.34
CA LEU A 97 1.38 -34.66 4.87
C LEU A 97 0.41 -35.70 5.44
#